data_AF-A0A6V7X526-F1
#
_entry.id   AF-A0A6V7X526-F1
#
_cell.length_a   1.000
_cell.length_b   1.000
_cell.length_c   1.000
_cell.angle_alpha   90.00
_cell.angle_beta   90.00
_cell.angle_gamma   90.00
#
_symmetry.space_group_name_H-M   'P 1'
#
loop_
_entity.id
_entity.type
_entity.pdbx_description
1 polymer ?
#
loop_
_entity_poly.entity_id
_entity_poly.type
_entity_poly.pdbx_seq_one_letter_code
_entity_poly.pdbx_strand_id
1 'polypeptide(L)'
;MDDALTIDYLRKVIGQSLFSPRLLVWDSFRCHLSDSTKKELKQLNVHTALILGGTTKWFQPGDVCLNGPFKQHIQRLYDDWLMHGQKEFTFGGNPRPPPMRV
;
A
#
# COMPACT_ATOMS: atom_id res chain seq x y z
N MET A 1 5.28 -2.00 -8.94
CA MET A 1 5.45 -3.45 -8.75
C MET A 1 5.28 -4.10 -10.10
N ASP A 2 6.18 -5.01 -10.47
CA ASP A 2 6.12 -5.81 -11.69
C ASP A 2 6.05 -7.30 -11.33
N ASP A 3 6.00 -8.17 -12.34
CA ASP A 3 5.94 -9.62 -12.14
C ASP A 3 7.15 -10.15 -11.35
N ALA A 4 8.36 -9.68 -11.66
CA ALA A 4 9.59 -10.14 -11.01
C ALA A 4 9.59 -9.79 -9.51
N LEU A 5 9.24 -8.55 -9.18
CA LEU A 5 9.14 -8.09 -7.80
C LEU A 5 7.99 -8.77 -7.06
N THR A 6 6.88 -9.07 -7.74
CA THR A 6 5.76 -9.82 -7.16
C THR A 6 6.18 -11.23 -6.77
N ILE A 7 6.88 -11.93 -7.66
CA ILE A 7 7.41 -13.27 -7.38
C ILE A 7 8.42 -13.22 -6.23
N ASP A 8 9.32 -12.23 -6.21
CA ASP A 8 10.29 -12.07 -5.12
C ASP A 8 9.60 -11.84 -3.77
N TYR A 9 8.57 -10.99 -3.74
CA TYR A 9 7.72 -10.78 -2.57
C TYR A 9 7.03 -12.07 -2.11
N LEU A 10 6.43 -12.83 -3.03
CA LEU A 10 5.78 -14.10 -2.71
C LEU A 10 6.76 -15.10 -2.09
N ARG A 11 7.99 -15.17 -2.59
CA ARG A 11 9.02 -16.07 -2.05
C ARG A 11 9.55 -15.63 -0.69
N LYS A 12 9.86 -14.34 -0.53
CA LYS A 12 10.54 -13.83 0.66
C LYS A 12 9.61 -13.51 1.82
N VAL A 13 8.42 -12.98 1.52
CA VAL A 13 7.50 -12.48 2.55
C VAL A 13 6.41 -13.51 2.84
N ILE A 14 5.78 -14.07 1.80
CA ILE A 14 4.77 -15.10 1.99
C ILE A 14 5.45 -16.45 2.27
N GLY A 15 6.48 -16.80 1.50
CA GLY A 15 7.31 -17.99 1.70
C GLY A 15 6.52 -19.29 1.75
N GLN A 16 7.08 -20.33 2.38
CA GLN A 16 6.42 -21.62 2.63
C GLN A 16 6.11 -21.82 4.13
N SER A 17 6.11 -20.75 4.92
CA SER A 17 6.28 -20.80 6.38
C SER A 17 5.12 -21.37 7.19
N LEU A 18 4.03 -21.82 6.57
CA LEU A 18 2.84 -22.31 7.28
C LEU A 18 2.38 -23.66 6.72
N PHE A 19 2.13 -24.61 7.62
CA PHE A 19 1.75 -26.00 7.30
C PHE A 19 0.28 -26.18 6.85
N SER A 20 -0.47 -25.10 6.67
CA SER A 20 -1.90 -25.12 6.29
C SER A 20 -2.15 -24.43 4.94
N PRO A 21 -3.26 -24.75 4.26
CA PRO A 21 -3.69 -23.98 3.09
C PRO A 21 -3.79 -22.49 3.43
N ARG A 22 -3.29 -21.64 2.54
CA ARG A 22 -3.26 -20.18 2.72
C ARG A 22 -4.12 -19.49 1.69
N LEU A 23 -4.72 -18.36 2.09
CA LEU A 23 -5.44 -17.46 1.20
C LEU A 23 -4.77 -16.09 1.23
N LEU A 24 -4.29 -15.64 0.07
CA LEU A 24 -3.82 -14.28 -0.15
C LEU A 24 -4.94 -13.45 -0.77
N VAL A 25 -5.37 -12.42 -0.06
CA VAL A 25 -6.38 -11.47 -0.54
C VAL A 25 -5.68 -10.22 -1.02
N TRP A 26 -5.85 -9.87 -2.29
CA TRP A 26 -5.23 -8.70 -2.90
C TRP A 26 -6.06 -8.17 -4.07
N ASP A 27 -5.70 -7.00 -4.59
CA ASP A 27 -6.40 -6.35 -5.70
C ASP A 27 -6.07 -7.00 -7.06
N SER A 28 -6.90 -6.68 -8.05
CA SER A 28 -6.76 -7.14 -9.43
C SER A 28 -5.65 -6.40 -10.21
N PHE A 29 -4.53 -6.07 -9.57
CA PHE A 29 -3.41 -5.39 -10.22
C PHE A 29 -2.74 -6.32 -11.26
N ARG A 30 -2.23 -5.74 -12.36
CA ARG A 30 -1.81 -6.52 -13.55
C ARG A 30 -0.82 -7.64 -13.22
N CYS A 31 0.22 -7.36 -12.43
CA CYS A 31 1.23 -8.35 -12.08
C CYS A 31 0.74 -9.41 -11.07
N HIS A 32 -0.34 -9.14 -10.34
CA HIS A 32 -0.98 -10.14 -9.47
C HIS A 32 -1.76 -11.20 -10.28
N LEU A 33 -2.17 -10.84 -11.50
CA LEU A 33 -2.98 -11.68 -12.39
C LEU A 33 -2.16 -12.44 -13.44
N SER A 34 -0.86 -12.16 -13.55
CA SER A 34 -0.02 -12.74 -14.59
C SER A 34 0.17 -14.25 -14.39
N ASP A 35 0.46 -14.95 -15.49
CA ASP A 35 0.64 -16.40 -15.46
C ASP A 35 1.88 -16.81 -14.65
N SER A 36 2.92 -15.95 -14.65
CA SER A 36 4.13 -16.13 -13.85
C SER A 36 3.81 -16.11 -12.34
N THR A 37 3.02 -15.13 -11.90
CA THR A 37 2.55 -15.01 -10.52
C THR A 37 1.65 -16.18 -10.12
N LYS A 38 0.67 -16.56 -10.96
CA LYS A 38 -0.19 -17.73 -10.70
C LYS A 38 0.60 -19.03 -10.56
N LYS A 39 1.63 -19.21 -11.39
CA LYS A 39 2.53 -20.37 -11.31
C LYS A 39 3.27 -20.41 -9.96
N GLU A 40 3.80 -19.27 -9.53
CA GLU A 40 4.50 -19.17 -8.24
C GLU A 40 3.56 -19.44 -7.05
N LEU A 41 2.36 -18.85 -7.04
CA LEU A 41 1.35 -19.10 -6.00
C LEU A 41 0.99 -20.58 -5.87
N LYS A 42 0.87 -21.28 -7.01
CA LYS A 42 0.63 -22.74 -7.02
C LYS A 42 1.81 -23.51 -6.42
N GLN A 43 3.05 -23.12 -6.72
CA GLN A 43 4.25 -23.73 -6.12
C GLN A 43 4.32 -23.51 -4.61
N LEU A 44 3.82 -22.37 -4.13
CA LEU A 44 3.78 -22.02 -2.71
C LEU A 44 2.52 -22.53 -1.99
N ASN A 45 1.61 -23.24 -2.68
CA ASN A 45 0.32 -23.70 -2.15
C ASN A 45 -0.50 -22.54 -1.52
N VAL A 46 -0.57 -21.41 -2.23
CA VAL A 46 -1.32 -20.22 -1.82
C VAL A 46 -2.51 -20.02 -2.75
N HIS A 47 -3.71 -20.09 -2.20
CA HIS A 47 -4.93 -19.65 -2.88
C HIS A 47 -5.00 -18.13 -2.92
N THR A 48 -5.71 -17.58 -3.90
CA THR A 48 -5.91 -16.12 -4.00
C THR A 48 -7.37 -15.76 -4.04
N ALA A 49 -7.71 -14.63 -3.43
CA ALA A 49 -8.98 -13.94 -3.62
C ALA A 49 -8.68 -12.54 -4.17
N LEU A 50 -9.34 -12.21 -5.28
CA LEU A 50 -9.15 -10.94 -5.98
C LEU A 50 -10.22 -9.94 -5.57
N ILE A 51 -9.79 -8.73 -5.23
CA ILE A 51 -10.67 -7.59 -5.04
C ILE A 51 -10.73 -6.82 -6.35
N LEU A 52 -11.95 -6.64 -6.84
CA LEU A 52 -12.17 -5.94 -8.10
C LEU A 52 -11.79 -4.47 -8.00
N GLY A 53 -11.20 -3.96 -9.08
CA GLY A 53 -10.88 -2.54 -9.22
C GLY A 53 -12.08 -1.64 -8.90
N GLY A 54 -11.80 -0.51 -8.24
CA GLY A 54 -12.83 0.45 -7.82
C GLY A 54 -13.56 0.09 -6.52
N THR A 55 -13.37 -1.12 -5.99
CA THR A 55 -14.00 -1.57 -4.74
C THR A 55 -13.02 -1.74 -3.57
N THR A 56 -11.73 -1.53 -3.81
CA THR A 56 -10.65 -1.63 -2.80
C THR A 56 -10.89 -0.75 -1.58
N LYS A 57 -11.39 0.48 -1.77
CA LYS A 57 -11.76 1.40 -0.67
C LYS A 57 -12.84 0.88 0.29
N TRP A 58 -13.53 -0.20 -0.06
CA TRP A 58 -14.58 -0.82 0.76
C TRP A 58 -14.20 -2.23 1.21
N PHE A 59 -13.64 -3.02 0.30
CA PHE A 59 -13.47 -4.46 0.53
C PHE A 59 -12.02 -4.89 0.73
N GLN A 60 -11.03 -4.02 0.55
CA GLN A 60 -9.64 -4.34 0.83
C GLN A 60 -9.32 -4.03 2.30
N PRO A 61 -9.22 -5.05 3.18
CA PRO A 61 -9.07 -4.80 4.61
C PRO A 61 -7.80 -4.01 4.93
N GLY A 62 -6.71 -4.24 4.17
CA GLY A 62 -5.49 -3.45 4.31
C GLY A 62 -5.71 -1.96 4.00
N ASP A 63 -6.51 -1.64 2.99
CA ASP A 63 -6.78 -0.23 2.66
C ASP A 63 -7.72 0.42 3.66
N VAL A 64 -8.77 -0.29 4.07
CA VAL A 64 -9.81 0.24 4.96
C VAL A 64 -9.31 0.33 6.39
N CYS A 65 -8.75 -0.76 6.92
CA CYS A 65 -8.48 -0.91 8.34
C CYS A 65 -7.07 -0.46 8.74
N LEU A 66 -6.09 -0.49 7.82
CA LEU A 66 -4.71 -0.11 8.12
C LEU A 66 -4.33 1.21 7.45
N ASN A 67 -4.38 1.25 6.11
CA ASN A 67 -3.92 2.43 5.37
C ASN A 67 -4.81 3.64 5.60
N GLY A 68 -6.12 3.46 5.74
CA GLY A 68 -7.07 4.55 6.04
C GLY A 68 -6.70 5.31 7.31
N PRO A 69 -6.70 4.65 8.49
CA PRO A 69 -6.29 5.28 9.74
C PRO A 69 -4.85 5.82 9.72
N PHE A 70 -3.91 5.09 9.10
CA PHE A 70 -2.53 5.54 8.97
C PHE A 70 -2.42 6.85 8.18
N LYS A 71 -3.02 6.91 6.98
CA LYS A 71 -3.05 8.12 6.15
C LYS A 71 -3.76 9.27 6.84
N GLN A 72 -4.86 9.00 7.56
CA GLN A 72 -5.57 10.02 8.33
C GLN A 72 -4.67 10.60 9.44
N HIS A 73 -3.89 9.78 10.13
CA HIS A 73 -2.96 10.26 11.14
C HIS A 73 -1.86 11.13 10.53
N ILE A 74 -1.23 10.68 9.44
CA ILE A 74 -0.23 11.47 8.71
C ILE A 74 -0.83 12.79 8.21
N GLN A 75 -2.07 12.78 7.73
CA GLN A 75 -2.76 14.00 7.30
C GLN A 75 -2.93 14.98 8.46
N ARG A 76 -3.31 14.52 9.65
CA ARG A 76 -3.41 15.41 10.83
C ARG A 76 -2.07 16.04 11.19
N LEU A 77 -0.97 15.28 11.14
CA LEU A 77 0.38 15.80 11.39
C LEU A 77 0.78 16.84 10.35
N TYR A 78 0.44 16.60 9.09
CA TYR A 78 0.68 17.52 8.00
C TYR A 78 -0.14 18.82 8.16
N ASP A 79 -1.42 18.70 8.49
CA ASP A 79 -2.30 19.85 8.70
C ASP A 79 -1.82 20.70 9.89
N ASP A 80 -1.42 20.05 10.99
CA ASP A 80 -0.85 20.72 12.16
C ASP A 80 0.43 21.49 11.80
N TRP A 81 1.35 20.84 11.06
CA TRP A 81 2.57 21.48 10.56
C TRP A 81 2.26 22.66 9.64
N LEU A 82 1.29 22.52 8.73
CA LEU A 82 0.92 23.58 7.79
C LEU A 82 0.29 24.79 8.50
N MET A 83 -0.51 24.54 9.54
CA MET A 83 -1.23 25.59 10.27
C MET A 83 -0.37 26.30 11.29
N HIS A 84 0.46 25.56 12.03
CA HIS A 84 1.23 26.05 13.17
C HIS A 84 2.72 26.23 12.89
N GLY A 85 3.22 25.74 11.74
CA GLY A 85 4.59 25.96 11.32
C GLY A 85 4.89 27.43 11.03
N GLN A 86 6.17 27.81 11.16
CA GLN A 86 6.62 29.17 10.87
C GLN A 86 6.37 29.49 9.39
N LYS A 87 5.53 30.48 9.14
CA LYS A 87 5.16 30.91 7.78
C LYS A 87 6.19 31.91 7.27
N GLU A 88 6.81 31.56 6.15
CA GLU A 88 7.60 32.49 5.35
C GLU A 88 6.85 32.82 4.07
N PHE A 89 7.17 33.95 3.45
CA PHE A 89 6.56 34.39 2.20
C PHE A 89 7.63 34.62 1.15
N THR A 90 7.29 34.39 -0.12
CA THR A 90 8.13 34.80 -1.25
C THR A 90 8.14 36.32 -1.37
N PHE A 91 9.07 36.88 -2.15
CA PHE A 91 9.09 38.32 -2.45
C PHE A 91 7.76 38.81 -3.05
N GLY A 92 7.05 37.96 -3.81
CA GLY A 92 5.73 38.24 -4.37
C GLY A 92 4.56 38.03 -3.39
N GLY A 93 4.81 37.76 -2.11
CA GLY A 93 3.77 37.61 -1.08
C GLY A 93 3.09 36.25 -1.01
N ASN A 94 3.57 35.24 -1.75
CA ASN A 94 2.99 33.88 -1.67
C ASN A 94 3.56 33.12 -0.47
N PRO A 95 2.75 32.39 0.31
CA PRO A 95 3.23 31.60 1.43
C PRO A 95 4.13 30.45 0.97
N ARG A 96 5.24 30.26 1.67
CA ARG A 96 6.13 29.10 1.54
C ARG A 96 5.67 27.98 2.48
N PRO A 97 5.92 26.71 2.14
CA PRO A 97 5.74 25.63 3.10
C PRO A 97 6.62 25.91 4.34
N PRO A 98 6.09 25.71 5.56
CA PRO A 98 6.89 25.86 6.77
C PRO A 98 8.13 24.96 6.73
N PRO A 99 9.21 25.25 7.46
CA PRO A 99 10.32 24.32 7.56
C PRO A 99 9.88 23.03 8.26
N MET A 100 10.16 21.87 7.66
CA MET A 100 9.98 20.56 8.30
C MET A 100 11.19 20.27 9.19
N ARG A 101 10.95 19.89 10.45
CA ARG A 101 12.01 19.36 11.32
C ARG A 101 12.24 17.91 10.92
N VAL A 102 13.41 17.62 10.34
CA VAL A 102 13.85 16.29 9.91
C VAL A 102 14.68 15.64 11.00
#